data_AF-A0A6I8PWR6-F1
#
_entry.id   AF-A0A6I8PWR6-F1
#
_cell.length_a   1.000
_cell.length_b   1.000
_cell.length_c   1.000
_cell.angle_alpha   90.00
_cell.angle_beta   90.00
_cell.angle_gamma   90.00
#
_symmetry.space_group_name_H-M   'P 1'
#
loop_
_entity.id
_entity.type
_entity.pdbx_description
1 polymer ?
#
loop_
_entity_poly.entity_id
_entity_poly.type
_entity_poly.pdbx_seq_one_letter_code
_entity_poly.pdbx_strand_id
1 'polypeptide(L)'
;LVASYGLKGVQCGHTIEQQLELFNNIRPLFSNKPLIIVMNKCDIKRVSELPDEQRKIFQDLESEGLTVIETSTLTDEGVMTVKTEACDRLLVHRVETKMKGNKVNDVLNRLHLAVPSKRDEKERLPFIPEGALARKKRMVTDAPKKRLEKDIEVEMGDDYILDLQKYWDLMNPSERTDKVPEIWQGHNIADYIDPEIMKKLEELEKEEELREGAGEYDSDIESEDEEMTEIRELAQQIREKKKLKILESKEKDIHAPRLPRTVKKVQRKSLEKEMSSLGLDMTEKDQTHYAAQARSRSLQRKRKRDESEPPVSAARSRSSSKTPRDQSGMRDVKMVKKAKKIMKNSQKKGNRLGKRGEADRHVFDLKPKHLLAGKRKSGKTDRR
;
A
#
# COMPACT_ATOMS: atom_id res chain seq x y z
N LEU A 1 43.48 29.36 -36.97
CA LEU A 1 42.63 30.23 -37.82
C LEU A 1 42.81 29.69 -39.23
N VAL A 2 41.74 29.26 -39.89
CA VAL A 2 41.83 28.66 -41.22
C VAL A 2 42.03 29.79 -42.20
N ALA A 3 43.27 30.05 -42.59
CA ALA A 3 43.54 30.88 -43.75
C ALA A 3 43.28 29.98 -44.97
N SER A 4 42.12 30.18 -45.60
CA SER A 4 41.72 29.45 -46.79
C SER A 4 42.45 30.03 -48.00
N TYR A 5 43.51 29.37 -48.44
CA TYR A 5 44.19 29.70 -49.69
C TYR A 5 43.46 29.00 -50.82
N GLY A 6 42.88 29.76 -51.74
CA GLY A 6 42.22 29.20 -52.92
C GLY A 6 43.24 28.88 -53.98
N LEU A 7 43.33 27.61 -54.41
CA LEU A 7 44.23 27.11 -55.46
C LEU A 7 43.90 27.62 -56.89
N LYS A 8 43.05 28.64 -57.01
CA LYS A 8 42.80 29.39 -58.24
C LYS A 8 42.91 30.88 -57.94
N GLY A 9 44.00 31.50 -58.37
CA GLY A 9 44.09 32.96 -58.52
C GLY A 9 43.05 33.56 -59.48
N VAL A 10 42.13 32.75 -60.04
CA VAL A 10 41.09 33.17 -61.01
C VAL A 10 39.70 33.31 -60.37
N GLN A 11 39.40 32.65 -59.24
CA GLN A 11 38.05 32.71 -58.63
C GLN A 11 37.98 33.58 -57.36
N CYS A 12 39.09 33.87 -56.69
CA CYS A 12 39.11 34.70 -55.48
C CYS A 12 39.62 36.13 -55.69
N GLY A 13 39.92 36.53 -56.93
CA GLY A 13 40.35 37.88 -57.29
C GLY A 13 41.79 38.29 -56.90
N HIS A 14 42.59 37.38 -56.32
CA HIS A 14 43.95 37.64 -55.85
C HIS A 14 44.93 36.52 -56.23
N THR A 15 46.19 36.86 -56.47
CA THR A 15 47.25 35.88 -56.77
C THR A 15 47.77 35.20 -55.51
N ILE A 16 48.43 34.04 -55.64
CA ILE A 16 49.00 33.29 -54.51
C ILE A 16 50.08 34.12 -53.79
N GLU A 17 50.87 34.90 -54.53
CA GLU A 17 51.87 35.83 -53.99
C GLU A 17 51.23 36.90 -53.08
N GLN A 18 50.13 37.51 -53.52
CA GLN A 18 49.38 38.48 -52.72
C GLN A 18 48.79 37.85 -51.45
N GLN A 19 48.38 36.58 -51.51
CA GLN A 19 47.86 35.85 -50.35
C GLN A 19 48.96 35.58 -49.30
N LEU A 20 50.20 35.35 -49.73
CA LEU A 20 51.35 35.20 -48.83
C LEU A 20 51.77 36.53 -48.22
N GLU A 21 51.77 37.59 -49.02
CA GLU A 21 52.09 38.92 -48.52
C GLU A 21 51.09 39.34 -47.43
N LEU A 22 49.80 39.05 -47.65
CA LEU A 22 48.78 39.22 -46.62
C LEU A 22 49.08 38.39 -45.36
N PHE A 23 49.46 37.12 -45.52
CA PHE A 23 49.83 36.25 -44.40
C PHE A 23 50.96 36.82 -43.56
N ASN A 24 52.03 37.26 -44.21
CA ASN A 24 53.20 37.83 -43.55
C ASN A 24 52.86 39.13 -42.82
N ASN A 25 51.98 39.95 -43.39
CA ASN A 25 51.49 41.18 -42.75
C ASN A 25 50.65 40.91 -41.48
N ILE A 26 49.84 39.84 -41.47
CA ILE A 26 48.99 39.49 -40.31
C ILE A 26 49.65 38.52 -39.32
N ARG A 27 50.79 37.91 -39.68
CA ARG A 27 51.54 36.92 -38.87
C ARG A 27 51.80 37.37 -37.43
N PRO A 28 52.17 38.64 -37.13
CA PRO A 28 52.43 39.09 -35.75
C PRO A 28 51.24 38.91 -34.79
N LEU A 29 49.99 38.93 -35.30
CA LEU A 29 48.77 38.75 -34.52
C LEU A 29 48.59 37.33 -33.95
N PHE A 30 49.38 36.36 -34.44
CA PHE A 30 49.20 34.93 -34.16
C PHE A 30 50.33 34.28 -33.38
N SER A 31 51.27 35.06 -32.84
CA SER A 31 52.48 34.59 -32.14
C SER A 31 52.25 33.51 -31.05
N ASN A 32 51.10 33.52 -30.36
CA ASN A 32 50.75 32.57 -29.29
C ASN A 32 49.62 31.60 -29.66
N LYS A 33 49.36 31.38 -30.97
CA LYS A 33 48.26 30.53 -31.44
C LYS A 33 48.79 29.50 -32.44
N PRO A 34 48.42 28.20 -32.32
CA PRO A 34 48.78 27.22 -33.33
C PRO A 34 48.08 27.56 -34.66
N LEU A 35 48.85 27.49 -35.74
CA LEU A 35 48.41 27.80 -37.10
C LEU A 35 48.45 26.54 -37.96
N ILE A 36 47.47 26.47 -38.87
CA ILE A 36 47.40 25.47 -39.94
C ILE A 36 46.95 26.23 -41.18
N ILE A 37 47.65 25.98 -42.27
CA ILE A 37 47.33 26.53 -43.58
C ILE A 37 46.47 25.50 -44.30
N VAL A 38 45.32 25.94 -44.80
CA VAL A 38 44.36 25.05 -45.45
C VAL A 38 44.16 25.54 -46.86
N MET A 39 44.38 24.65 -47.81
CA MET A 39 44.12 24.94 -49.21
C MET A 39 42.76 24.40 -49.57
N ASN A 40 41.87 25.29 -49.98
CA ASN A 40 40.50 24.92 -50.34
C ASN A 40 40.37 24.79 -51.86
N LYS A 41 39.44 23.93 -52.30
CA LYS A 41 39.13 23.58 -53.69
C LYS A 41 40.17 22.73 -54.41
N CYS A 42 40.73 21.71 -53.72
CA CYS A 42 41.65 20.75 -54.34
C CYS A 42 41.00 19.86 -55.42
N ASP A 43 39.66 19.84 -55.51
CA ASP A 43 38.88 19.18 -56.57
C ASP A 43 39.12 19.76 -57.97
N ILE A 44 39.53 21.03 -58.04
CA ILE A 44 39.73 21.73 -59.30
C ILE A 44 41.20 21.70 -59.75
N LYS A 45 42.13 21.86 -58.81
CA LYS A 45 43.58 21.79 -59.02
C LYS A 45 44.21 21.28 -57.74
N ARG A 46 45.03 20.24 -57.86
CA ARG A 46 45.83 19.71 -56.74
C ARG A 46 47.17 20.41 -56.65
N VAL A 47 47.81 20.37 -55.48
CA VAL A 47 49.15 20.95 -55.26
C VAL A 47 50.18 20.31 -56.20
N SER A 48 50.02 19.03 -56.48
CA SER A 48 50.82 18.25 -57.42
C SER A 48 50.70 18.69 -58.89
N GLU A 49 49.84 19.65 -59.20
CA GLU A 49 49.64 20.20 -60.55
C GLU A 49 50.05 21.69 -60.63
N LEU A 50 50.49 22.29 -59.53
CA LEU A 50 50.98 23.68 -59.51
C LEU A 50 52.38 23.79 -60.12
N PRO A 51 52.78 24.97 -60.64
CA PRO A 51 54.15 25.27 -61.04
C PRO A 51 55.15 25.09 -59.89
N ASP A 52 56.37 24.69 -60.21
CA ASP A 52 57.43 24.43 -59.21
C ASP A 52 57.79 25.64 -58.35
N GLU A 53 57.64 26.86 -58.89
CA GLU A 53 57.85 28.11 -58.14
C GLU A 53 56.83 28.27 -57.01
N GLN A 54 55.56 27.91 -57.25
CA GLN A 54 54.50 28.01 -56.26
C GLN A 54 54.57 26.87 -55.23
N ARG A 55 55.14 25.72 -55.60
CA ARG A 55 55.38 24.62 -54.65
C ARG A 55 56.47 24.94 -53.65
N LYS A 56 57.53 25.62 -54.07
CA LYS A 56 58.62 26.05 -53.18
C LYS A 56 58.09 26.93 -52.04
N ILE A 57 57.15 27.82 -52.33
CA ILE A 57 56.49 28.65 -51.33
C ILE A 57 55.85 27.80 -50.22
N PHE A 58 55.11 26.75 -50.58
CA PHE A 58 54.45 25.91 -49.58
C PHE A 58 55.45 25.06 -48.81
N GLN A 59 56.55 24.63 -49.44
CA GLN A 59 57.66 23.95 -48.76
C GLN A 59 58.38 24.88 -47.77
N ASP A 60 58.55 26.15 -48.12
CA ASP A 60 59.13 27.16 -47.22
C ASP A 60 58.22 27.35 -45.99
N LEU A 61 56.90 27.43 -46.19
CA LEU A 61 55.93 27.49 -45.08
C LEU A 61 55.93 26.23 -44.20
N GLU A 62 56.09 25.05 -44.80
CA GLU A 62 56.25 23.80 -44.05
C GLU A 62 57.55 23.77 -43.24
N SER A 63 58.65 24.32 -43.79
CA SER A 63 59.93 24.44 -43.09
C SER A 63 59.87 25.35 -41.87
N GLU A 64 58.98 26.34 -41.88
CA GLU A 64 58.68 27.19 -40.72
C GLU A 64 57.78 26.50 -39.67
N GLY A 65 57.39 25.24 -39.88
CA GLY A 65 56.59 24.43 -38.95
C GLY A 65 55.08 24.55 -39.11
N LEU A 66 54.59 25.18 -40.19
CA LEU A 66 53.16 25.29 -40.50
C LEU A 66 52.73 24.08 -41.34
N THR A 67 51.71 23.33 -40.91
CA THR A 67 51.16 22.26 -41.75
C THR A 67 50.25 22.84 -42.81
N VAL A 68 50.45 22.36 -44.04
CA VAL A 68 49.61 22.66 -45.19
C VAL A 68 48.75 21.43 -45.47
N ILE A 69 47.42 21.60 -45.51
CA ILE A 69 46.49 20.49 -45.79
C ILE A 69 45.56 20.88 -46.93
N GLU A 70 45.45 20.00 -47.92
CA GLU A 70 44.47 20.10 -49.00
C GLU A 70 43.08 19.72 -48.50
N THR A 71 42.09 20.55 -48.85
CA THR A 71 40.68 20.31 -48.54
C THR A 71 39.79 20.66 -49.72
N SER A 72 38.70 19.91 -49.87
CA SER A 72 37.60 20.30 -50.74
C SER A 72 36.28 20.13 -50.01
N THR A 73 35.47 21.17 -50.05
CA THR A 73 34.09 21.15 -49.53
C THR A 73 33.09 20.54 -50.51
N LEU A 74 33.53 20.14 -51.71
CA LEU A 74 32.69 19.49 -52.72
C LEU A 74 32.81 17.97 -52.64
N THR A 75 34.02 17.46 -52.46
CA THR A 75 34.29 16.02 -52.33
C THR A 75 34.37 15.55 -50.88
N ASP A 76 34.25 16.46 -49.91
CA ASP A 76 34.49 16.25 -48.47
C ASP A 76 35.88 15.68 -48.13
N GLU A 77 36.80 15.69 -49.09
CA GLU A 77 38.18 15.25 -48.91
C GLU A 77 38.93 16.26 -48.02
N GLY A 78 39.65 15.73 -47.02
CA GLY A 78 40.50 16.52 -46.14
C GLY A 78 39.78 17.36 -45.07
N VAL A 79 38.44 17.47 -45.11
CA VAL A 79 37.69 18.27 -44.13
C VAL A 79 37.83 17.70 -42.71
N MET A 80 37.73 16.38 -42.57
CA MET A 80 37.90 15.70 -41.28
C MET A 80 39.36 15.70 -40.80
N THR A 81 40.34 15.61 -41.70
CA THR A 81 41.75 15.59 -41.33
C THR A 81 42.22 16.95 -40.83
N VAL A 82 41.81 18.06 -41.47
CA VAL A 82 42.05 19.42 -40.96
C VAL A 82 41.43 19.60 -39.58
N LYS A 83 40.21 19.09 -39.38
CA LYS A 83 39.53 19.19 -38.08
C LYS A 83 40.32 18.46 -36.98
N THR A 84 40.74 17.21 -37.22
CA THR A 84 41.51 16.44 -36.22
C THR A 84 42.84 17.11 -35.93
N GLU A 85 43.61 17.48 -36.95
CA GLU A 85 44.91 18.14 -36.80
C GLU A 85 44.81 19.50 -36.07
N ALA A 86 43.80 20.31 -36.41
CA ALA A 86 43.55 21.58 -35.74
C ALA A 86 43.19 21.40 -34.27
N CYS A 87 42.34 20.43 -33.96
CA CYS A 87 41.95 20.12 -32.59
C CYS A 87 43.13 19.58 -31.78
N ASP A 88 43.90 18.64 -32.32
CA ASP A 88 45.01 18.00 -31.61
C ASP A 88 46.14 19.00 -31.34
N ARG A 89 46.52 19.83 -32.31
CA ARG A 89 47.50 20.91 -32.10
C ARG A 89 47.04 21.91 -31.03
N LEU A 90 45.76 22.26 -31.03
CA LEU A 90 45.20 23.14 -30.01
C LEU A 90 45.18 22.48 -28.64
N LEU A 91 44.89 21.17 -28.57
CA LEU A 91 44.90 20.40 -27.34
C LEU A 91 46.31 20.32 -26.75
N VAL A 92 47.34 20.06 -27.56
CA VAL A 92 48.74 20.05 -27.11
C VAL A 92 49.12 21.39 -26.48
N HIS A 93 48.88 22.50 -27.19
CA HIS A 93 49.18 23.84 -26.67
C HIS A 93 48.40 24.17 -25.38
N ARG A 94 47.12 23.78 -25.32
CA ARG A 94 46.28 23.98 -24.13
C ARG A 94 46.73 23.12 -22.96
N VAL A 95 47.08 21.86 -23.19
CA VAL A 95 47.59 20.95 -22.16
C VAL A 95 48.92 21.48 -21.62
N GLU A 96 49.83 21.93 -22.47
CA GLU A 96 51.09 22.52 -22.03
C GLU A 96 50.87 23.78 -21.18
N THR A 97 49.96 24.66 -21.60
CA THR A 97 49.57 25.84 -20.82
C THR A 97 48.93 25.45 -19.48
N LYS A 98 48.14 24.37 -19.45
CA LYS A 98 47.53 23.84 -18.23
C LYS A 98 48.57 23.22 -17.31
N MET A 99 49.55 22.47 -17.83
CA MET A 99 50.66 21.88 -17.09
C MET A 99 51.60 22.93 -16.50
N LYS A 100 51.81 24.06 -17.20
CA LYS A 100 52.52 25.23 -16.63
C LYS A 100 51.76 25.89 -15.48
N GLY A 101 50.45 25.62 -15.33
CA GLY A 101 49.63 26.10 -14.23
C GLY A 101 49.41 25.06 -13.13
N ASN A 102 48.98 25.50 -11.95
CA ASN A 102 48.85 24.62 -10.77
C ASN A 102 47.56 23.77 -10.73
N LYS A 103 46.61 24.03 -11.64
CA LYS A 103 45.29 23.37 -11.64
C LYS A 103 45.32 21.89 -12.07
N VAL A 104 46.46 21.39 -12.55
CA VAL A 104 46.62 19.98 -12.92
C VAL A 104 46.64 19.07 -11.69
N ASN A 105 47.15 19.56 -10.55
CA ASN A 105 47.24 18.77 -9.32
C ASN A 105 45.85 18.39 -8.79
N ASP A 106 44.85 19.25 -8.96
CA ASP A 106 43.46 19.00 -8.52
C ASP A 106 42.79 17.85 -9.28
N VAL A 107 43.23 17.58 -10.52
CA VAL A 107 42.65 16.53 -11.39
C VAL A 107 43.51 15.28 -11.49
N LEU A 108 44.69 15.28 -10.87
CA LEU A 108 45.68 14.20 -10.99
C LEU A 108 45.13 12.86 -10.48
N ASN A 109 44.27 12.89 -9.45
CA ASN A 109 43.54 11.73 -8.95
C ASN A 109 42.63 11.06 -10.01
N ARG A 110 42.11 11.81 -10.99
CA ARG A 110 41.26 11.29 -12.07
C ARG A 110 42.07 10.71 -13.22
N LEU A 111 43.29 11.21 -13.42
CA LEU A 111 44.21 10.70 -14.46
C LEU A 111 44.95 9.45 -14.00
N HIS A 112 45.11 9.26 -12.69
CA HIS A 112 45.81 8.11 -12.12
C HIS A 112 45.01 6.81 -12.30
N LEU A 113 45.47 5.94 -13.20
CA LEU A 113 44.97 4.56 -13.33
C LEU A 113 45.69 3.65 -12.32
N ALA A 114 44.97 3.19 -11.30
CA ALA A 114 45.54 2.29 -10.30
C ALA A 114 45.82 0.90 -10.89
N VAL A 115 47.07 0.45 -10.79
CA VAL A 115 47.48 -0.91 -11.17
C VAL A 115 47.45 -1.79 -9.92
N PRO A 116 46.61 -2.83 -9.85
CA PRO A 116 46.55 -3.71 -8.69
C PRO A 116 47.87 -4.43 -8.43
N SER A 117 48.37 -4.38 -7.20
CA SER A 117 49.51 -5.22 -6.78
C SER A 117 49.07 -6.67 -6.61
N LYS A 118 49.89 -7.62 -7.07
CA LYS A 118 49.62 -9.06 -6.91
C LYS A 118 49.63 -9.41 -5.43
N ARG A 119 48.46 -9.71 -4.87
CA ARG A 119 48.28 -10.08 -3.46
C ARG A 119 48.27 -11.59 -3.23
N ASP A 120 47.57 -12.33 -4.09
CA ASP A 120 47.37 -13.78 -4.00
C ASP A 120 47.71 -14.44 -5.35
N GLU A 121 48.02 -15.74 -5.36
CA GLU A 121 48.25 -16.53 -6.60
C GLU A 121 46.95 -17.05 -7.26
N LYS A 122 45.78 -16.63 -6.77
CA LYS A 122 44.48 -17.04 -7.33
C LYS A 122 44.12 -16.19 -8.54
N GLU A 123 43.94 -16.84 -9.69
CA GLU A 123 43.44 -16.19 -10.90
C GLU A 123 41.96 -15.82 -10.74
N ARG A 124 41.63 -14.55 -11.03
CA ARG A 124 40.26 -14.03 -11.02
C ARG A 124 39.88 -13.64 -12.45
N LEU A 125 39.63 -14.66 -13.26
CA LEU A 125 39.28 -14.48 -14.66
C LEU A 125 37.88 -13.86 -14.80
N PRO A 126 37.64 -13.03 -15.82
CA PRO A 126 36.30 -12.53 -16.12
C PRO A 126 35.41 -13.67 -16.63
N PHE A 127 34.23 -13.83 -16.06
CA PHE A 127 33.24 -14.81 -16.52
C PHE A 127 32.30 -14.19 -17.55
N ILE A 128 32.63 -14.35 -18.83
CA ILE A 128 31.80 -13.89 -19.95
C ILE A 128 31.17 -15.13 -20.59
N PRO A 129 29.83 -15.31 -20.51
CA PRO A 129 29.17 -16.48 -21.08
C PRO A 129 29.20 -16.44 -22.62
N GLU A 130 29.29 -17.61 -23.24
CA GLU A 130 29.37 -17.76 -24.70
C GLU A 130 28.18 -17.12 -25.44
N GLY A 131 26.99 -17.16 -24.83
CA GLY A 131 25.79 -16.53 -25.38
C GLY A 131 25.92 -15.02 -25.59
N ALA A 132 26.68 -14.32 -24.73
CA ALA A 132 26.94 -12.89 -24.89
C ALA A 132 27.90 -12.60 -26.06
N LEU A 133 28.92 -13.44 -26.24
CA LEU A 133 29.85 -13.34 -27.38
C LEU A 133 29.14 -13.63 -28.71
N ALA A 134 28.29 -14.66 -28.74
CA ALA A 134 27.47 -14.98 -29.91
C ALA A 134 26.49 -13.86 -30.26
N ARG A 135 25.89 -13.20 -29.26
CA ARG A 135 25.00 -12.05 -29.48
C ARG A 135 25.72 -10.88 -30.15
N LYS A 136 26.95 -10.56 -29.75
CA LYS A 136 27.75 -9.51 -30.39
C LYS A 136 27.98 -9.79 -31.87
N LYS A 137 28.26 -11.04 -32.24
CA LYS A 137 28.40 -11.47 -33.64
C LYS A 137 27.09 -11.33 -34.42
N ARG A 138 25.96 -11.71 -33.80
CA ARG A 138 24.63 -11.58 -34.42
C ARG A 138 24.17 -10.14 -34.64
N MET A 139 24.73 -9.15 -33.95
CA MET A 139 24.41 -7.73 -34.22
C MET A 139 25.13 -7.19 -35.46
N VAL A 140 26.20 -7.86 -35.92
CA VAL A 140 26.93 -7.50 -37.16
C VAL A 140 26.21 -8.05 -38.39
N THR A 141 25.60 -9.22 -38.26
CA THR A 141 24.71 -9.79 -39.28
C THR A 141 23.31 -9.21 -39.10
N ASP A 142 22.66 -8.75 -40.16
CA ASP A 142 21.35 -8.07 -40.11
C ASP A 142 20.17 -9.04 -39.83
N ALA A 143 20.34 -9.89 -38.81
CA ALA A 143 19.39 -10.91 -38.42
C ALA A 143 18.12 -10.25 -37.81
N PRO A 144 16.94 -10.86 -38.02
CA PRO A 144 15.69 -10.31 -37.52
C PRO A 144 15.74 -10.13 -36.00
N LYS A 145 15.34 -8.95 -35.53
CA LYS A 145 15.32 -8.60 -34.10
C LYS A 145 14.33 -9.51 -33.37
N LYS A 146 14.75 -10.05 -32.22
CA LYS A 146 13.85 -10.77 -31.31
C LYS A 146 12.74 -9.83 -30.86
N ARG A 147 11.48 -10.30 -30.89
CA ARG A 147 10.33 -9.58 -30.33
C ARG A 147 10.58 -9.29 -28.84
N LEU A 148 10.49 -8.02 -28.45
CA LEU A 148 10.61 -7.59 -27.06
C LEU A 148 9.24 -7.55 -26.39
N GLU A 149 9.21 -7.56 -25.07
CA GLU A 149 7.93 -7.46 -24.32
C GLU A 149 7.17 -6.18 -24.67
N LYS A 150 7.89 -5.07 -24.89
CA LYS A 150 7.31 -3.81 -25.36
C LYS A 150 6.58 -3.94 -26.70
N ASP A 151 7.07 -4.77 -27.61
CA ASP A 151 6.42 -4.99 -28.90
C ASP A 151 5.11 -5.79 -28.73
N ILE A 152 5.04 -6.66 -27.72
CA ILE A 152 3.86 -7.46 -27.37
C ILE A 152 2.81 -6.56 -26.68
N GLU A 153 3.26 -5.69 -25.78
CA GLU A 153 2.41 -4.69 -25.12
C GLU A 153 1.72 -3.77 -26.14
N VAL A 154 2.48 -3.26 -27.12
CA VAL A 154 1.92 -2.38 -28.18
C VAL A 154 0.95 -3.11 -29.10
N GLU A 155 1.18 -4.40 -29.38
CA GLU A 155 0.28 -5.21 -30.21
C GLU A 155 -1.04 -5.53 -29.51
N MET A 156 -1.00 -5.86 -28.21
CA MET A 156 -2.17 -6.25 -27.42
C MET A 156 -2.94 -5.04 -26.87
N GLY A 157 -2.29 -3.89 -26.72
CA GLY A 157 -2.92 -2.65 -26.25
C GLY A 157 -3.56 -2.82 -24.87
N ASP A 158 -4.86 -2.54 -24.79
CA ASP A 158 -5.62 -2.56 -23.53
C ASP A 158 -5.84 -3.98 -22.97
N ASP A 159 -5.75 -5.02 -23.81
CA ASP A 159 -5.91 -6.43 -23.40
C ASP A 159 -4.60 -7.02 -22.83
N TYR A 160 -3.53 -6.23 -22.78
CA TYR A 160 -2.23 -6.69 -22.29
C TYR A 160 -2.23 -6.87 -20.76
N ILE A 161 -1.89 -8.09 -20.33
CA ILE A 161 -1.60 -8.42 -18.93
C ILE A 161 -0.19 -9.01 -18.86
N LEU A 162 0.68 -8.38 -18.08
CA LEU A 162 2.04 -8.89 -17.83
C LEU A 162 1.97 -10.15 -16.95
N ASP A 163 2.08 -11.31 -17.57
CA ASP A 163 2.23 -12.59 -16.87
C ASP A 163 3.70 -12.84 -16.52
N LEU A 164 4.01 -12.81 -15.23
CA LEU A 164 5.35 -13.10 -14.71
C LEU A 164 5.67 -14.60 -14.73
N GLN A 165 4.64 -15.45 -14.61
CA GLN A 165 4.81 -16.90 -14.55
C GLN A 165 5.32 -17.44 -15.88
N LYS A 166 4.90 -16.84 -17.01
CA LYS A 166 5.37 -17.10 -18.40
C LYS A 166 6.89 -17.06 -18.61
N TYR A 167 7.69 -16.63 -17.64
CA TYR A 167 9.16 -16.62 -17.76
C TYR A 167 9.90 -17.58 -16.80
N TRP A 168 9.18 -18.38 -16.00
CA TRP A 168 9.78 -19.40 -15.13
C TRP A 168 10.13 -20.71 -15.84
N ASP A 169 11.33 -21.22 -15.65
CA ASP A 169 11.75 -22.51 -16.19
C ASP A 169 11.54 -23.59 -15.12
N LEU A 170 10.49 -24.40 -15.28
CA LEU A 170 10.12 -25.51 -14.39
C LEU A 170 10.44 -26.86 -15.05
N MET A 171 10.46 -27.93 -14.24
CA MET A 171 10.64 -29.29 -14.73
C MET A 171 9.57 -29.68 -15.75
N ASN A 172 8.30 -29.40 -15.43
CA ASN A 172 7.16 -29.59 -16.31
C ASN A 172 6.60 -28.23 -16.75
N PRO A 173 6.52 -27.92 -18.06
CA PRO A 173 6.03 -26.63 -18.54
C PRO A 173 4.55 -26.37 -18.24
N SER A 174 3.74 -27.42 -18.05
CA SER A 174 2.30 -27.32 -17.77
C SER A 174 1.99 -26.71 -16.40
N GLU A 175 2.87 -26.93 -15.43
CA GLU A 175 2.68 -26.51 -14.03
C GLU A 175 2.98 -25.02 -13.81
N ARG A 176 3.46 -24.33 -14.85
CA ARG A 176 3.87 -22.93 -14.79
C ARG A 176 2.75 -22.00 -14.36
N THR A 177 1.52 -22.31 -14.76
CA THR A 177 0.32 -21.50 -14.49
C THR A 177 -0.47 -21.98 -13.28
N ASP A 178 0.05 -22.97 -12.54
CA ASP A 178 -0.64 -23.52 -11.38
C ASP A 178 -0.62 -22.53 -10.22
N LYS A 179 -1.73 -22.50 -9.47
CA LYS A 179 -1.87 -21.62 -8.30
C LYS A 179 -1.32 -22.32 -7.07
N VAL A 180 -0.21 -21.80 -6.53
CA VAL A 180 0.39 -22.31 -5.30
C VAL A 180 -0.46 -21.91 -4.10
N PRO A 181 -0.99 -22.86 -3.31
CA PRO A 181 -1.67 -22.53 -2.06
C PRO A 181 -0.66 -22.00 -1.04
N GLU A 182 -0.94 -20.84 -0.45
CA GLU A 182 -0.01 -20.19 0.49
C GLU A 182 -0.33 -20.49 1.96
N ILE A 183 -1.62 -20.56 2.32
CA ILE A 183 -2.08 -20.65 3.71
C ILE A 183 -3.11 -21.77 3.84
N TRP A 184 -2.96 -22.58 4.89
CA TRP A 184 -3.91 -23.63 5.28
C TRP A 184 -4.20 -23.56 6.78
N GLN A 185 -5.48 -23.37 7.16
CA GLN A 185 -5.95 -23.35 8.56
C GLN A 185 -5.08 -22.52 9.51
N GLY A 186 -4.63 -21.34 9.07
CA GLY A 186 -3.80 -20.42 9.88
C GLY A 186 -2.30 -20.70 9.86
N HIS A 187 -1.84 -21.72 9.13
CA HIS A 187 -0.43 -22.05 8.95
C HIS A 187 0.01 -21.76 7.51
N ASN A 188 1.27 -21.38 7.32
CA ASN A 188 1.82 -21.14 5.98
C ASN A 188 2.34 -22.46 5.41
N ILE A 189 2.02 -22.73 4.14
CA ILE A 189 2.46 -23.97 3.47
C ILE A 189 3.95 -23.93 3.15
N ALA A 190 4.51 -22.75 2.88
CA ALA A 190 5.94 -22.57 2.59
C ALA A 190 6.87 -23.10 3.70
N ASP A 191 6.41 -23.07 4.96
CA ASP A 191 7.16 -23.55 6.12
C ASP A 191 7.30 -25.09 6.13
N TYR A 192 6.45 -25.80 5.38
CA TYR A 192 6.39 -27.26 5.31
C TYR A 192 6.93 -27.83 3.98
N ILE A 193 7.53 -26.99 3.11
CA ILE A 193 8.14 -27.46 1.85
C ILE A 193 9.52 -28.03 2.13
N ASP A 194 9.61 -29.36 2.18
CA ASP A 194 10.86 -30.12 2.36
C ASP A 194 10.88 -31.31 1.40
N PRO A 195 11.98 -31.55 0.65
CA PRO A 195 12.10 -32.73 -0.21
C PRO A 195 11.91 -34.07 0.53
N GLU A 196 12.17 -34.13 1.84
CA GLU A 196 12.07 -35.35 2.65
C GLU A 196 10.84 -35.40 3.58
N ILE A 197 9.81 -34.57 3.32
CA ILE A 197 8.63 -34.47 4.19
C ILE A 197 7.90 -35.80 4.43
N MET A 198 7.78 -36.65 3.40
CA MET A 198 7.09 -37.94 3.50
C MET A 198 7.81 -38.90 4.46
N LYS A 199 9.14 -38.90 4.46
CA LYS A 199 9.94 -39.74 5.36
C LYS A 199 9.77 -39.31 6.82
N LYS A 200 9.75 -38.00 7.08
CA LYS A 200 9.49 -37.44 8.42
C LYS A 200 8.09 -37.76 8.90
N LEU A 201 7.10 -37.74 7.99
CA LEU A 201 5.73 -38.13 8.30
C LEU A 201 5.64 -39.61 8.69
N GLU A 202 6.27 -40.52 7.95
CA GLU A 202 6.31 -41.95 8.27
C GLU A 202 6.97 -42.24 9.64
N GLU A 203 7.99 -41.47 10.02
CA GLU A 203 8.63 -41.58 11.35
C GLU A 203 7.68 -41.13 12.47
N LEU A 204 6.91 -40.06 12.23
CA LEU A 204 5.94 -39.51 13.18
C LEU A 204 4.73 -40.44 13.35
N GLU A 205 4.19 -40.99 12.25
CA GLU A 205 3.08 -41.94 12.29
C GLU A 205 3.45 -43.20 13.09
N LYS A 206 4.67 -43.74 12.94
CA LYS A 206 5.16 -44.85 13.76
C LYS A 206 5.28 -44.48 15.24
N GLU A 207 5.66 -43.24 15.54
CA GLU A 207 5.70 -42.76 16.93
C GLU A 207 4.28 -42.66 17.52
N GLU A 208 3.31 -42.15 16.75
CA GLU A 208 1.90 -42.09 17.17
C GLU A 208 1.31 -43.49 17.39
N GLU A 209 1.56 -44.45 16.50
CA GLU A 209 1.13 -45.85 16.69
C GLU A 209 1.68 -46.47 17.99
N LEU A 210 2.94 -46.16 18.34
CA LEU A 210 3.53 -46.60 19.61
C LEU A 210 2.88 -45.93 20.83
N ARG A 211 2.50 -44.65 20.72
CA ARG A 211 1.81 -43.90 21.79
C ARG A 211 0.37 -44.36 21.98
N GLU A 212 -0.36 -44.63 20.89
CA GLU A 212 -1.69 -45.21 20.92
C GLU A 212 -1.66 -46.63 21.50
N GLY A 213 -0.71 -47.47 21.08
CA GLY A 213 -0.51 -48.80 21.65
C GLY A 213 -0.15 -48.80 23.14
N ALA A 214 0.40 -47.69 23.65
CA ALA A 214 0.66 -47.47 25.07
C ALA A 214 -0.56 -46.95 25.85
N GLY A 215 -1.68 -46.65 25.17
CA GLY A 215 -2.92 -46.19 25.78
C GLY A 215 -2.92 -44.71 26.20
N GLU A 216 -2.03 -43.86 25.66
CA GLU A 216 -1.92 -42.46 26.10
C GLU A 216 -3.16 -41.60 25.77
N TYR A 217 -3.96 -42.02 24.79
CA TYR A 217 -5.21 -41.36 24.40
C TYR A 217 -6.48 -42.02 24.95
N ASP A 218 -6.34 -43.07 25.77
CA ASP A 218 -7.48 -43.68 26.44
C ASP A 218 -7.97 -42.73 27.53
N SER A 219 -9.03 -41.96 27.22
CA SER A 219 -9.71 -41.16 28.23
C SER A 219 -10.54 -42.10 29.11
N ASP A 220 -9.97 -42.55 30.23
CA ASP A 220 -10.68 -43.31 31.25
C ASP A 220 -11.82 -42.45 31.83
N ILE A 221 -13.01 -42.62 31.27
CA ILE A 221 -14.25 -42.14 31.87
C ILE A 221 -14.67 -43.25 32.83
N GLU A 222 -14.19 -43.18 34.07
CA GLU A 222 -14.73 -43.99 35.16
C GLU A 222 -16.25 -43.79 35.19
N SER A 223 -17.00 -44.89 35.03
CA SER A 223 -18.45 -44.84 35.10
C SER A 223 -18.84 -44.35 36.50
N GLU A 224 -19.47 -43.18 36.58
CA GLU A 224 -19.92 -42.61 37.83
C GLU A 224 -20.95 -43.56 38.48
N ASP A 225 -20.71 -43.97 39.73
CA ASP A 225 -21.66 -44.75 40.52
C ASP A 225 -23.02 -44.03 40.61
N GLU A 226 -24.11 -44.80 40.70
CA GLU A 226 -25.49 -44.27 40.80
C GLU A 226 -25.61 -43.22 41.94
N GLU A 227 -24.94 -43.46 43.07
CA GLU A 227 -24.90 -42.54 44.21
C GLU A 227 -24.23 -41.18 43.88
N MET A 228 -23.17 -41.16 43.06
CA MET A 228 -22.50 -39.93 42.64
C MET A 228 -23.38 -39.09 41.71
N THR A 229 -24.15 -39.74 40.85
CA THR A 229 -25.11 -39.05 39.98
C THR A 229 -26.25 -38.42 40.79
N GLU A 230 -26.79 -39.14 41.77
CA GLU A 230 -27.84 -38.64 42.67
C GLU A 230 -27.37 -37.44 43.50
N ILE A 231 -26.14 -37.49 44.03
CA ILE A 231 -25.54 -36.37 44.75
C ILE A 231 -25.42 -35.14 43.85
N ARG A 232 -25.05 -35.32 42.58
CA ARG A 232 -24.90 -34.21 41.62
C ARG A 232 -26.26 -33.58 41.28
N GLU A 233 -27.28 -34.39 41.02
CA GLU A 233 -28.64 -33.93 40.76
C GLU A 233 -29.23 -33.19 41.96
N LEU A 234 -29.10 -33.76 43.16
CA LEU A 234 -29.56 -33.12 44.39
C LEU A 234 -28.82 -31.80 44.64
N ALA A 235 -27.50 -31.76 44.42
CA ALA A 235 -26.70 -30.55 44.54
C ALA A 235 -27.13 -29.46 43.54
N GLN A 236 -27.51 -29.84 42.31
CA GLN A 236 -28.06 -28.91 41.33
C GLN A 236 -29.39 -28.32 41.80
N GLN A 237 -30.33 -29.16 42.25
CA GLN A 237 -31.62 -28.72 42.78
C GLN A 237 -31.45 -27.76 43.98
N ILE A 238 -30.52 -28.05 44.89
CA ILE A 238 -30.20 -27.17 46.03
C ILE A 238 -29.65 -25.82 45.54
N ARG A 239 -28.71 -25.82 44.58
CA ARG A 239 -28.13 -24.59 44.02
C ARG A 239 -29.20 -23.73 43.34
N GLU A 240 -30.10 -24.33 42.58
CA GLU A 240 -31.20 -23.64 41.93
C GLU A 240 -32.18 -23.04 42.92
N LYS A 241 -32.63 -23.81 43.92
CA LYS A 241 -33.49 -23.29 45.00
C LYS A 241 -32.82 -22.17 45.79
N LYS A 242 -31.51 -22.26 46.03
CA LYS A 242 -30.74 -21.18 46.69
C LYS A 242 -30.69 -19.92 45.82
N LYS A 243 -30.48 -20.05 44.51
CA LYS A 243 -30.54 -18.92 43.56
C LYS A 243 -31.92 -18.25 43.54
N LEU A 244 -33.00 -19.04 43.51
CA LEU A 244 -34.36 -18.50 43.56
C LEU A 244 -34.63 -17.73 44.86
N LYS A 245 -34.22 -18.25 46.02
CA LYS A 245 -34.33 -17.53 47.30
C LYS A 245 -33.55 -16.21 47.31
N ILE A 246 -32.37 -16.16 46.70
CA ILE A 246 -31.59 -14.93 46.55
C ILE A 246 -32.30 -13.93 45.65
N LEU A 247 -32.87 -14.38 44.52
CA LEU A 247 -33.64 -13.51 43.61
C LEU A 247 -34.89 -12.93 44.30
N GLU A 248 -35.66 -13.75 45.01
CA GLU A 248 -36.81 -13.28 45.81
C GLU A 248 -36.39 -12.29 46.90
N SER A 249 -35.21 -12.47 47.50
CA SER A 249 -34.68 -11.54 48.50
C SER A 249 -34.31 -10.20 47.89
N LYS A 250 -33.73 -10.19 46.68
CA LYS A 250 -33.43 -8.97 45.93
C LYS A 250 -34.70 -8.24 45.50
N GLU A 251 -35.74 -8.98 45.09
CA GLU A 251 -37.05 -8.41 44.75
C GLU A 251 -37.71 -7.71 45.95
N LYS A 252 -37.52 -8.25 47.15
CA LYS A 252 -38.04 -7.66 48.40
C LYS A 252 -37.29 -6.38 48.83
N ASP A 253 -36.16 -6.05 48.17
CA ASP A 253 -35.38 -4.88 48.49
C ASP A 253 -35.85 -3.65 47.68
N ILE A 254 -36.59 -2.77 48.37
CA ILE A 254 -37.19 -1.56 47.81
C ILE A 254 -36.76 -0.35 48.63
N HIS A 255 -36.55 0.81 47.99
CA HIS A 255 -36.15 2.06 48.64
C HIS A 255 -37.27 2.76 49.44
N ALA A 256 -38.25 2.01 49.95
CA ALA A 256 -39.38 2.52 50.72
C ALA A 256 -39.60 1.69 52.00
N PRO A 257 -40.27 2.25 53.04
CA PRO A 257 -40.58 1.50 54.26
C PRO A 257 -41.36 0.22 53.96
N ARG A 258 -40.85 -0.93 54.42
CA ARG A 258 -41.52 -2.23 54.22
C ARG A 258 -42.77 -2.31 55.09
N LEU A 259 -43.91 -2.63 54.48
CA LEU A 259 -45.16 -2.84 55.21
C LEU A 259 -45.08 -4.10 56.10
N PRO A 260 -45.53 -4.05 57.36
CA PRO A 260 -45.53 -5.23 58.23
C PRO A 260 -46.53 -6.27 57.71
N ARG A 261 -46.18 -7.56 57.85
CA ARG A 261 -47.00 -8.68 57.36
C ARG A 261 -48.39 -8.74 58.01
N THR A 262 -48.57 -8.10 59.17
CA THR A 262 -49.86 -8.01 59.89
C THR A 262 -50.91 -7.17 59.14
N VAL A 263 -50.49 -6.21 58.31
CA VAL A 263 -51.41 -5.37 57.52
C VAL A 263 -51.83 -6.06 56.22
N LYS A 264 -50.98 -6.92 55.67
CA LYS A 264 -51.25 -7.63 54.42
C LYS A 264 -52.09 -8.89 54.69
N LYS A 265 -53.26 -8.99 54.05
CA LYS A 265 -54.09 -10.21 54.11
C LYS A 265 -53.42 -11.33 53.31
N VAL A 266 -53.10 -12.44 53.97
CA VAL A 266 -52.51 -13.64 53.34
C VAL A 266 -53.63 -14.44 52.67
N GLN A 267 -53.40 -14.89 51.43
CA GLN A 267 -54.33 -15.77 50.73
C GLN A 267 -54.09 -17.23 51.14
N ARG A 268 -55.17 -17.96 51.45
CA ARG A 268 -55.11 -19.38 51.86
C ARG A 268 -54.41 -20.26 50.82
N LYS A 269 -54.79 -20.10 49.55
CA LYS A 269 -54.30 -20.92 48.43
C LYS A 269 -52.78 -20.86 48.24
N SER A 270 -52.15 -19.70 48.45
CA SER A 270 -50.69 -19.57 48.29
C SER A 270 -49.94 -20.26 49.42
N LEU A 271 -50.42 -20.11 50.65
CA LEU A 271 -49.79 -20.72 51.83
C LEU A 271 -49.97 -22.25 51.84
N GLU A 272 -51.15 -22.73 51.45
CA GLU A 272 -51.44 -24.16 51.31
C GLU A 272 -50.50 -24.84 50.30
N LYS A 273 -50.29 -24.20 49.13
CA LYS A 273 -49.38 -24.71 48.10
C LYS A 273 -47.92 -24.77 48.57
N GLU A 274 -47.44 -23.74 49.28
CA GLU A 274 -46.07 -23.72 49.83
C GLU A 274 -45.87 -24.81 50.91
N MET A 275 -46.81 -24.97 51.83
CA MET A 275 -46.71 -25.95 52.92
C MET A 275 -46.87 -27.39 52.41
N SER A 276 -47.76 -27.62 51.44
CA SER A 276 -47.88 -28.92 50.77
C SER A 276 -46.61 -29.29 50.00
N SER A 277 -45.95 -28.32 49.36
CA SER A 277 -44.66 -28.55 48.67
C SER A 277 -43.51 -28.95 49.61
N LEU A 278 -43.64 -28.65 50.90
CA LEU A 278 -42.71 -29.06 51.96
C LEU A 278 -43.13 -30.39 52.63
N GLY A 279 -44.20 -31.04 52.15
CA GLY A 279 -44.66 -32.33 52.65
C GLY A 279 -45.63 -32.28 53.83
N LEU A 280 -46.21 -31.12 54.14
CA LEU A 280 -47.23 -31.00 55.19
C LEU A 280 -48.63 -31.20 54.60
N ASP A 281 -49.41 -32.10 55.20
CA ASP A 281 -50.80 -32.31 54.82
C ASP A 281 -51.68 -31.14 55.31
N MET A 282 -52.48 -30.59 54.40
CA MET A 282 -53.31 -29.40 54.60
C MET A 282 -54.80 -29.67 54.40
N THR A 283 -55.20 -30.94 54.24
CA THR A 283 -56.58 -31.37 53.96
C THR A 283 -57.55 -31.21 55.15
N GLU A 284 -57.08 -31.32 56.41
CA GLU A 284 -57.95 -31.34 57.60
C GLU A 284 -58.09 -29.99 58.37
N LYS A 285 -57.80 -28.83 57.76
CA LYS A 285 -57.77 -27.53 58.46
C LYS A 285 -58.96 -26.59 58.22
N ASP A 286 -60.13 -27.14 57.86
CA ASP A 286 -61.37 -26.36 57.67
C ASP A 286 -62.01 -25.83 58.97
N GLN A 287 -61.47 -26.22 60.14
CA GLN A 287 -61.91 -25.74 61.46
C GLN A 287 -61.03 -24.61 62.05
N THR A 288 -60.32 -23.85 61.22
CA THR A 288 -59.48 -22.74 61.67
C THR A 288 -60.10 -21.37 61.36
N HIS A 289 -59.75 -20.34 62.13
CA HIS A 289 -60.32 -18.97 62.16
C HIS A 289 -60.35 -18.19 60.82
N TYR A 290 -59.96 -18.81 59.71
CA TYR A 290 -59.91 -18.25 58.35
C TYR A 290 -61.27 -18.27 57.61
N ALA A 291 -62.28 -18.96 58.15
CA ALA A 291 -63.61 -19.11 57.54
C ALA A 291 -64.60 -17.99 57.92
N ALA A 292 -64.20 -16.71 57.86
CA ALA A 292 -65.16 -15.60 57.92
C ALA A 292 -65.77 -15.33 56.52
N GLN A 293 -66.46 -16.32 55.96
CA GLN A 293 -67.15 -16.23 54.67
C GLN A 293 -68.62 -15.77 54.80
N ALA A 294 -68.97 -15.04 55.86
CA ALA A 294 -70.36 -14.73 56.21
C ALA A 294 -70.81 -13.27 55.98
N ARG A 295 -70.00 -12.38 55.37
CA ARG A 295 -70.42 -10.97 55.25
C ARG A 295 -69.96 -10.21 54.00
N SER A 296 -70.06 -10.81 52.81
CA SER A 296 -69.73 -10.12 51.54
C SER A 296 -70.83 -10.10 50.46
N ARG A 297 -72.04 -10.60 50.73
CA ARG A 297 -73.18 -10.37 49.83
C ARG A 297 -73.87 -9.05 50.20
N SER A 298 -73.45 -7.95 49.57
CA SER A 298 -74.21 -6.70 49.60
C SER A 298 -75.53 -6.88 48.83
N LEU A 299 -76.68 -6.52 49.44
CA LEU A 299 -77.96 -6.37 48.73
C LEU A 299 -77.79 -5.32 47.62
N GLN A 300 -78.02 -5.73 46.37
CA GLN A 300 -77.76 -4.90 45.19
C GLN A 300 -78.61 -3.63 45.17
N ARG A 301 -77.95 -2.46 45.26
CA ARG A 301 -78.52 -1.16 44.90
C ARG A 301 -78.19 -0.88 43.43
N LYS A 302 -79.21 -0.59 42.61
CA LYS A 302 -79.13 -0.36 41.15
C LYS A 302 -78.11 0.75 40.79
N ARG A 303 -76.91 0.35 40.38
CA ARG A 303 -76.13 0.95 39.27
C ARG A 303 -74.86 0.14 39.05
N LYS A 304 -74.92 -0.79 38.10
CA LYS A 304 -73.79 -1.28 37.28
C LYS A 304 -74.37 -2.21 36.20
N ARG A 305 -74.84 -1.60 35.12
CA ARG A 305 -74.89 -2.26 33.81
C ARG A 305 -74.45 -1.18 32.84
N ASP A 306 -73.17 -1.24 32.49
CA ASP A 306 -72.65 -0.78 31.21
C ASP A 306 -71.36 -1.55 30.95
N GLU A 307 -71.16 -1.87 29.68
CA GLU A 307 -70.08 -2.67 29.13
C GLU A 307 -68.70 -2.09 29.45
N SER A 308 -67.74 -3.00 29.50
CA SER A 308 -66.33 -2.79 29.70
C SER A 308 -65.67 -2.00 28.56
N GLU A 309 -65.90 -0.69 28.51
CA GLU A 309 -64.98 0.28 27.88
C GLU A 309 -64.99 1.61 28.65
N PRO A 310 -63.82 2.24 28.91
CA PRO A 310 -63.79 3.61 29.38
C PRO A 310 -64.28 4.56 28.26
N PRO A 311 -64.95 5.69 28.58
CA PRO A 311 -65.45 6.63 27.58
C PRO A 311 -64.33 7.14 26.69
N VAL A 312 -64.52 6.98 25.37
CA VAL A 312 -63.73 7.62 24.31
C VAL A 312 -64.00 9.12 24.29
N SER A 313 -63.52 9.83 25.30
CA SER A 313 -63.19 11.27 25.29
C SER A 313 -62.98 11.75 26.73
N ALA A 314 -62.04 12.68 26.91
CA ALA A 314 -61.89 13.55 28.09
C ALA A 314 -60.83 13.22 29.17
N ALA A 315 -59.71 12.54 28.86
CA ALA A 315 -58.65 12.33 29.87
C ALA A 315 -57.23 12.83 29.55
N ARG A 316 -56.95 13.53 28.44
CA ARG A 316 -55.60 14.12 28.20
C ARG A 316 -55.54 15.57 27.72
N SER A 317 -56.61 16.33 27.83
CA SER A 317 -56.60 17.75 27.43
C SER A 317 -57.55 18.63 28.25
N ARG A 318 -57.54 18.49 29.58
CA ARG A 318 -58.21 19.45 30.48
C ARG A 318 -57.25 20.37 31.24
N SER A 319 -55.97 20.37 30.88
CA SER A 319 -54.96 21.25 31.51
C SER A 319 -54.55 22.45 30.65
N SER A 320 -55.04 22.58 29.41
CA SER A 320 -54.79 23.76 28.58
C SER A 320 -55.98 24.04 27.68
N SER A 321 -56.53 25.25 27.76
CA SER A 321 -57.61 25.75 26.87
C SER A 321 -57.16 25.94 25.41
N LYS A 322 -55.92 25.59 25.07
CA LYS A 322 -55.34 25.73 23.73
C LYS A 322 -55.21 24.38 23.05
N THR A 323 -55.59 24.32 21.78
CA THR A 323 -55.29 23.18 20.91
C THR A 323 -53.76 23.00 20.79
N PRO A 324 -53.24 21.77 20.81
CA PRO A 324 -51.81 21.51 20.62
C PRO A 324 -51.30 22.09 19.29
N ARG A 325 -50.12 22.72 19.32
CA ARG A 325 -49.51 23.39 18.16
C ARG A 325 -49.26 22.45 16.96
N ASP A 326 -49.08 21.15 17.20
CA ASP A 326 -48.91 20.14 16.14
C ASP A 326 -50.23 19.80 15.40
N GLN A 327 -51.37 20.27 15.91
CA GLN A 327 -52.71 19.96 15.41
C GLN A 327 -53.50 21.20 14.96
N SER A 328 -53.22 22.37 15.54
CA SER A 328 -54.00 23.60 15.30
C SER A 328 -53.98 24.11 13.84
N GLY A 329 -52.95 23.75 13.06
CA GLY A 329 -52.81 24.14 11.65
C GLY A 329 -53.27 23.08 10.64
N MET A 330 -53.87 21.98 11.11
CA MET A 330 -54.20 20.82 10.28
C MET A 330 -55.71 20.59 10.27
N ARG A 331 -56.29 20.44 9.08
CA ARG A 331 -57.75 20.33 8.90
C ARG A 331 -58.35 19.07 9.52
N ASP A 332 -57.75 17.90 9.25
CA ASP A 332 -58.30 16.58 9.60
C ASP A 332 -57.28 15.70 10.33
N VAL A 333 -57.76 14.75 11.15
CA VAL A 333 -56.92 13.74 11.83
C VAL A 333 -56.07 12.93 10.83
N LYS A 334 -56.59 12.69 9.62
CA LYS A 334 -55.84 12.03 8.54
C LYS A 334 -54.62 12.85 8.11
N MET A 335 -54.75 14.18 8.03
CA MET A 335 -53.63 15.07 7.68
C MET A 335 -52.62 15.16 8.83
N VAL A 336 -53.07 15.19 10.09
CA VAL A 336 -52.18 15.12 11.27
C VAL A 336 -51.34 13.83 11.25
N LYS A 337 -51.96 12.68 10.95
CA LYS A 337 -51.25 11.41 10.78
C LYS A 337 -50.25 11.46 9.62
N LYS A 338 -50.62 12.07 8.49
CA LYS A 338 -49.72 12.24 7.32
C LYS A 338 -48.51 13.12 7.66
N ALA A 339 -48.70 14.26 8.35
CA ALA A 339 -47.60 15.13 8.78
C ALA A 339 -46.67 14.43 9.78
N LYS A 340 -47.20 13.68 10.75
CA LYS A 340 -46.37 12.86 11.65
C LYS A 340 -45.55 11.81 10.90
N LYS A 341 -46.08 11.23 9.83
CA LYS A 341 -45.34 10.29 8.96
C LYS A 341 -44.22 11.00 8.18
N ILE A 342 -44.48 12.19 7.63
CA ILE A 342 -43.48 13.00 6.92
C ILE A 342 -42.35 13.40 7.87
N MET A 343 -42.67 13.86 9.09
CA MET A 343 -41.69 14.19 10.13
C MET A 343 -40.80 12.99 10.49
N LYS A 344 -41.39 11.80 10.70
CA LYS A 344 -40.60 10.58 10.97
C LYS A 344 -39.69 10.20 9.79
N ASN A 345 -40.15 10.44 8.56
CA ASN A 345 -39.36 10.17 7.36
C ASN A 345 -38.20 11.16 7.19
N SER A 346 -38.39 12.44 7.48
CA SER A 346 -37.31 13.44 7.37
C SER A 346 -36.18 13.20 8.38
N GLN A 347 -36.52 12.70 9.58
CA GLN A 347 -35.55 12.36 10.63
C GLN A 347 -34.66 11.14 10.30
N LYS A 348 -35.02 10.30 9.31
CA LYS A 348 -34.26 9.08 8.98
C LYS A 348 -32.79 9.33 8.67
N LYS A 349 -32.46 10.44 7.98
CA LYS A 349 -31.06 10.78 7.66
C LYS A 349 -30.25 11.09 8.92
N GLY A 350 -30.82 11.86 9.85
CA GLY A 350 -30.18 12.18 11.14
C GLY A 350 -30.02 10.94 12.02
N ASN A 351 -31.05 10.09 12.08
CA ASN A 351 -31.01 8.85 12.84
C ASN A 351 -29.97 7.87 12.28
N ARG A 352 -29.85 7.76 10.95
CA ARG A 352 -28.81 6.94 10.29
C ARG A 352 -27.40 7.42 10.64
N LEU A 353 -27.22 8.73 10.82
CA LEU A 353 -25.95 9.35 11.24
C LEU A 353 -25.74 9.34 12.76
N GLY A 354 -26.66 8.75 13.54
CA GLY A 354 -26.57 8.66 15.01
C GLY A 354 -26.70 10.00 15.74
N LYS A 355 -27.33 11.02 15.11
CA LYS A 355 -27.47 12.35 15.73
C LYS A 355 -28.45 12.33 16.89
N ARG A 356 -28.16 13.08 17.96
CA ARG A 356 -29.00 13.16 19.18
C ARG A 356 -30.29 13.99 18.99
N GLY A 357 -30.52 14.51 17.78
CA GLY A 357 -31.66 15.34 17.40
C GLY A 357 -31.28 16.29 16.27
N GLU A 358 -32.21 17.15 15.84
CA GLU A 358 -31.93 18.14 14.79
C GLU A 358 -30.94 19.23 15.22
N ALA A 359 -30.83 19.47 16.53
CA ALA A 359 -29.90 20.45 17.11
C ALA A 359 -28.44 19.96 17.12
N ASP A 360 -28.21 18.65 16.98
CA ASP A 360 -26.86 18.06 17.02
C ASP A 360 -26.15 18.18 15.67
N ARG A 361 -25.54 19.34 15.47
CA ARG A 361 -24.75 19.69 14.28
C ARG A 361 -23.25 19.71 14.57
N HIS A 362 -22.80 18.97 15.59
CA HIS A 362 -21.38 18.90 15.94
C HIS A 362 -20.57 18.21 14.83
N VAL A 363 -19.46 18.84 14.45
CA VAL A 363 -18.47 18.30 13.50
C VAL A 363 -17.30 17.79 14.32
N PHE A 364 -17.07 16.49 14.30
CA PHE A 364 -15.94 15.88 14.99
C PHE A 364 -14.64 16.12 14.24
N ASP A 365 -13.57 16.41 14.99
CA ASP A 365 -12.22 16.43 14.44
C ASP A 365 -11.71 15.00 14.31
N LEU A 366 -11.91 14.40 13.13
CA LEU A 366 -11.49 13.02 12.84
C LEU A 366 -9.97 12.89 12.72
N LYS A 367 -9.26 13.99 12.47
CA LYS A 367 -7.82 14.01 12.20
C LYS A 367 -7.15 15.09 13.06
N PRO A 368 -7.16 14.90 14.39
CA PRO A 368 -6.67 15.92 15.29
C PRO A 368 -5.17 16.11 15.10
N LYS A 369 -4.78 17.38 14.88
CA LYS A 369 -3.41 17.75 14.51
C LYS A 369 -2.35 17.25 15.49
N HIS A 370 -2.64 17.25 16.79
CA HIS A 370 -1.70 16.80 17.82
C HIS A 370 -1.37 15.30 17.76
N LEU A 371 -2.18 14.48 17.05
CA LEU A 371 -1.86 13.07 16.80
C LEU A 371 -1.09 12.87 15.49
N LEU A 372 -1.35 13.70 14.48
CA LEU A 372 -0.87 13.50 13.11
C LEU A 372 0.33 14.38 12.73
N ALA A 373 0.62 15.42 13.52
CA ALA A 373 1.70 16.35 13.26
C ALA A 373 2.70 16.36 14.42
N GLY A 374 3.98 16.39 14.08
CA GLY A 374 5.09 16.35 15.04
C GLY A 374 5.74 14.97 15.12
N LYS A 375 6.97 14.92 15.66
CA LYS A 375 7.70 13.69 15.96
C LYS A 375 8.17 13.75 17.41
N ARG A 376 8.08 12.63 18.12
CA ARG A 376 8.59 12.53 19.50
C ARG A 376 10.11 12.70 19.49
N LYS A 377 10.61 13.73 20.18
CA LYS A 377 12.04 14.00 20.36
C LYS A 377 12.55 13.41 21.67
N SER A 378 13.87 13.39 21.85
CA SER A 378 14.50 13.08 23.14
C SER A 378 14.23 14.25 24.11
N GLY A 379 13.37 14.06 25.12
CA GLY A 379 12.95 15.12 26.05
C GLY A 379 11.51 14.93 26.55
N LYS A 380 10.87 16.05 26.94
CA LYS A 380 9.46 16.06 27.39
C LYS A 380 8.52 15.60 26.26
N THR A 381 7.55 14.78 26.62
CA THR A 381 6.54 14.24 25.71
C THR A 381 5.20 14.96 25.88
N ASP A 382 4.43 15.08 24.80
CA ASP A 382 3.16 15.81 24.79
C ASP A 382 1.99 15.04 25.42
N ARG A 383 2.16 13.72 25.60
CA ARG A 383 1.21 12.83 26.29
C ARG A 383 1.94 12.01 27.34
N ARG A 384 1.21 11.66 28.40
CA ARG A 384 1.69 10.86 29.53
C ARG A 384 1.92 9.41 29.13
#